data_AF-A0A9N9Q0V3-F1
#
_entry.id   AF-A0A9N9Q0V3-F1
#
_cell.length_a   1.000
_cell.length_b   1.000
_cell.length_c   1.000
_cell.angle_alpha   90.00
_cell.angle_beta   90.00
_cell.angle_gamma   90.00
#
_symmetry.space_group_name_H-M   'P 1'
#
loop_
_entity.id
_entity.type
_entity.pdbx_description
1 polymer ?
#
loop_
_entity_poly.entity_id
_entity_poly.type
_entity_poly.pdbx_seq_one_letter_code
_entity_poly.pdbx_strand_id
1 'polypeptide(L)'
;MGSNADENVVPPKVTTAFPAESYSINTYLSSVTTNCTSNPETWRCYPYTTYSQSKIDSAATFDWVISADSQTPSHYLISSTPNYFSIMFTNISLSLKSSGSQDEHLFFETNIQKSTTPATPLASENIAANCNFSNAILQGYLYTKMTKTYPTSKENTSATNIGSGAFSGWPYAVRFQEVARSGRQIPTCLDANGKSSGNFSIQGEGKECACSYLNTGT
;
A
#
# COMPACT_ATOMS: atom_id res chain seq x y z
N MET A 1 -58.33 -16.08 15.77
CA MET A 1 -57.08 -16.82 16.07
C MET A 1 -56.03 -16.24 15.17
N GLY A 2 -55.03 -15.58 15.77
CA GLY A 2 -54.22 -14.52 15.18
C GLY A 2 -53.11 -15.01 14.25
N SER A 3 -52.75 -14.12 13.33
CA SER A 3 -51.71 -14.20 12.31
C SER A 3 -50.31 -14.24 12.91
N ASN A 4 -49.46 -15.18 12.46
CA ASN A 4 -48.02 -15.14 12.67
C ASN A 4 -47.43 -14.08 11.74
N ALA A 5 -46.92 -12.98 12.31
CA ALA A 5 -46.05 -12.06 11.60
C ALA A 5 -44.60 -12.56 11.79
N ASP A 6 -43.99 -12.90 10.68
CA ASP A 6 -42.57 -13.22 10.53
C ASP A 6 -41.77 -11.95 10.87
N GLU A 7 -41.05 -11.99 12.00
CA GLU A 7 -40.22 -10.88 12.46
C GLU A 7 -38.94 -10.87 11.61
N ASN A 8 -38.83 -9.86 10.74
CA ASN A 8 -37.62 -9.54 10.00
C ASN A 8 -36.43 -9.41 10.97
N VAL A 9 -35.65 -10.48 11.13
CA VAL A 9 -34.37 -10.45 11.83
C VAL A 9 -33.39 -9.69 10.93
N VAL A 10 -33.35 -8.36 11.09
CA VAL A 10 -32.23 -7.56 10.60
C VAL A 10 -31.00 -8.03 11.37
N PRO A 11 -29.98 -8.62 10.73
CA PRO A 11 -28.77 -9.00 11.44
C PRO A 11 -28.21 -7.75 12.13
N PRO A 12 -27.77 -7.85 13.40
CA PRO A 12 -27.28 -6.69 14.13
C PRO A 12 -26.17 -6.04 13.31
N LYS A 13 -26.38 -4.78 12.94
CA LYS A 13 -25.34 -3.93 12.37
C LYS A 13 -24.24 -3.86 13.42
N VAL A 14 -23.20 -4.66 13.26
CA VAL A 14 -22.02 -4.62 14.12
C VAL A 14 -21.48 -3.20 14.00
N THR A 15 -21.71 -2.37 15.00
CA THR A 15 -21.03 -1.07 15.12
C THR A 15 -19.58 -1.39 15.41
N THR A 16 -18.79 -1.59 14.36
CA THR A 16 -17.36 -1.79 14.53
C THR A 16 -16.77 -0.48 15.06
N ALA A 17 -16.13 -0.53 16.21
CA ALA A 17 -15.51 0.64 16.80
C ALA A 17 -14.34 1.06 15.92
N PHE A 18 -14.28 2.34 15.51
CA PHE A 18 -13.12 2.88 14.82
C PHE A 18 -11.85 2.54 15.62
N PRO A 19 -10.77 2.06 14.98
CA PRO A 19 -10.54 1.93 13.54
C PRO A 19 -10.88 0.55 12.93
N ALA A 20 -11.62 -0.34 13.57
CA ALA A 20 -11.89 -1.67 12.99
C ALA A 20 -12.91 -1.59 11.84
N GLU A 21 -12.48 -1.73 10.59
CA GLU A 21 -13.33 -1.75 9.39
C GLU A 21 -12.52 -2.16 8.15
N SER A 22 -13.22 -2.33 7.04
CA SER A 22 -12.66 -2.40 5.69
C SER A 22 -12.57 -1.00 5.09
N TYR A 23 -11.36 -0.54 4.75
CA TYR A 23 -11.11 0.80 4.22
C TYR A 23 -10.59 0.81 2.79
N SER A 24 -11.15 1.70 1.97
CA SER A 24 -10.55 2.14 0.73
C SER A 24 -9.75 3.41 0.97
N ILE A 25 -8.44 3.34 0.76
CA ILE A 25 -7.48 4.40 1.08
C ILE A 25 -7.03 5.04 -0.23
N ASN A 26 -7.53 6.23 -0.49
CA ASN A 26 -7.12 7.04 -1.64
C ASN A 26 -5.86 7.83 -1.31
N THR A 27 -4.83 7.64 -2.13
CA THR A 27 -3.52 8.30 -2.07
C THR A 27 -3.05 8.67 -3.47
N TYR A 28 -1.90 9.31 -3.54
CA TYR A 28 -1.14 9.42 -4.77
C TYR A 28 0.31 8.97 -4.55
N LEU A 29 0.97 8.54 -5.61
CA LEU A 29 2.42 8.32 -5.61
C LEU A 29 3.12 9.68 -5.55
N SER A 30 3.70 10.00 -4.40
CA SER A 30 4.35 11.30 -4.15
C SER A 30 5.77 11.34 -4.69
N SER A 31 6.56 10.30 -4.46
CA SER A 31 7.96 10.25 -4.86
C SER A 31 8.45 8.82 -5.09
N VAL A 32 9.49 8.71 -5.92
CA VAL A 32 10.19 7.46 -6.23
C VAL A 32 11.68 7.68 -6.08
N THR A 33 12.35 6.78 -5.36
CA THR A 33 13.82 6.68 -5.31
C THR A 33 14.23 5.33 -5.89
N THR A 34 15.26 5.29 -6.74
CA THR A 34 15.67 4.07 -7.48
C THR A 34 17.14 3.70 -7.26
N ASN A 35 17.77 4.27 -6.21
CA ASN A 35 19.22 4.24 -6.04
C ASN A 35 19.77 2.94 -5.43
N CYS A 36 18.94 1.93 -5.15
CA CYS A 36 19.35 0.67 -4.53
C CYS A 36 19.89 -0.39 -5.51
N THR A 37 19.90 -0.11 -6.82
CA THR A 37 20.35 -1.05 -7.86
C THR A 37 21.22 -0.34 -8.90
N SER A 38 21.90 -1.10 -9.77
CA SER A 38 22.70 -0.53 -10.86
C SER A 38 21.85 -0.08 -12.06
N ASN A 39 20.58 -0.49 -12.13
CA ASN A 39 19.65 -0.09 -13.18
C ASN A 39 18.31 0.34 -12.56
N PRO A 40 17.96 1.64 -12.61
CA PRO A 40 16.77 2.17 -11.95
C PRO A 40 15.45 1.55 -12.44
N GLU A 41 15.40 1.01 -13.67
CA GLU A 41 14.22 0.34 -14.23
C GLU A 41 13.81 -0.94 -13.48
N THR A 42 14.72 -1.48 -12.67
CA THR A 42 14.45 -2.64 -11.82
C THR A 42 13.52 -2.30 -10.65
N TRP A 43 13.40 -1.04 -10.24
CA TRP A 43 12.48 -0.60 -9.20
C TRP A 43 11.34 0.22 -9.79
N ARG A 44 10.10 -0.21 -9.56
CA ARG A 44 8.91 0.48 -10.06
C ARG A 44 7.84 0.59 -8.98
N CYS A 45 7.14 1.72 -9.01
CA CYS A 45 6.09 2.07 -8.07
C CYS A 45 4.82 2.30 -8.84
N TYR A 46 3.74 1.62 -8.48
CA TYR A 46 2.41 1.91 -9.02
C TYR A 46 2.01 3.36 -8.64
N PRO A 47 1.29 4.12 -9.49
CA PRO A 47 0.85 3.83 -10.86
C PRO A 47 1.88 4.21 -11.95
N TYR A 48 3.15 4.29 -11.58
CA TYR A 48 4.31 4.63 -12.43
C TYR A 48 4.42 6.11 -12.81
N THR A 49 3.53 6.94 -12.27
CA THR A 49 3.54 8.39 -12.43
C THR A 49 3.43 9.05 -11.07
N THR A 50 4.33 10.00 -10.77
CA THR A 50 4.30 10.77 -9.52
C THR A 50 3.33 11.96 -9.61
N TYR A 51 2.88 12.48 -8.47
CA TYR A 51 1.95 13.61 -8.42
C TYR A 51 2.50 14.88 -9.08
N SER A 52 3.81 15.10 -9.02
CA SER A 52 4.46 16.21 -9.72
C SER A 52 4.46 16.05 -11.25
N GLN A 53 4.35 14.83 -11.76
CA GLN A 53 4.23 14.54 -13.19
C GLN A 53 2.78 14.64 -13.67
N SER A 54 1.83 14.03 -12.94
CA SER A 54 0.40 14.11 -13.24
C SER A 54 -0.42 13.88 -11.97
N LYS A 55 -1.30 14.83 -11.62
CA LYS A 55 -2.21 14.72 -10.47
C LYS A 55 -3.24 13.60 -10.62
N ILE A 56 -3.65 13.35 -11.86
CA ILE A 56 -4.67 12.34 -12.18
C ILE A 56 -4.02 10.96 -12.27
N ASP A 57 -2.93 10.83 -13.03
CA ASP A 57 -2.31 9.53 -13.28
C ASP A 57 -1.45 9.02 -12.12
N SER A 58 -1.26 9.83 -11.07
CA SER A 58 -0.59 9.42 -9.83
C SER A 58 -1.52 8.81 -8.79
N ALA A 59 -2.83 8.81 -9.04
CA ALA A 59 -3.84 8.28 -8.13
C ALA A 59 -3.61 6.79 -7.83
N ALA A 60 -3.66 6.45 -6.55
CA ALA A 60 -3.50 5.08 -6.08
C ALA A 60 -4.44 4.79 -4.92
N THR A 61 -5.23 3.72 -5.07
CA THR A 61 -6.21 3.28 -4.08
C THR A 61 -5.81 1.92 -3.53
N PHE A 62 -5.84 1.80 -2.20
CA PHE A 62 -5.46 0.59 -1.48
C PHE A 62 -6.60 0.17 -0.55
N ASP A 63 -7.09 -1.04 -0.74
CA ASP A 63 -8.18 -1.60 0.06
C ASP A 63 -7.59 -2.48 1.16
N TRP A 64 -7.65 -2.00 2.40
CA TRP A 64 -7.07 -2.64 3.58
C TRP A 64 -8.14 -2.91 4.63
N VAL A 65 -7.94 -3.96 5.42
CA VAL A 65 -8.86 -4.35 6.49
C VAL A 65 -8.14 -4.15 7.82
N ILE A 66 -8.78 -3.44 8.74
CA ILE A 66 -8.38 -3.32 10.13
C ILE A 66 -9.35 -4.13 10.98
N SER A 67 -8.82 -5.09 11.75
CA SER A 67 -9.60 -5.90 12.68
C SER A 67 -9.11 -5.69 14.10
N ALA A 68 -10.00 -5.86 15.08
CA ALA A 68 -9.57 -6.03 16.46
C ALA A 68 -8.86 -7.38 16.60
N ASP A 69 -7.77 -7.41 17.36
CA ASP A 69 -7.11 -8.66 17.73
C ASP A 69 -8.00 -9.44 18.69
N SER A 70 -8.37 -10.66 18.30
CA SER A 70 -9.24 -11.54 19.10
C SER A 70 -8.61 -11.99 20.41
N GLN A 71 -7.27 -11.98 20.50
CA GLN A 71 -6.54 -12.30 21.71
C GLN A 71 -6.38 -11.09 22.63
N THR A 72 -6.33 -9.89 22.04
CA THR A 72 -6.10 -8.63 22.75
C THR A 72 -7.03 -7.55 22.21
N PRO A 73 -8.31 -7.47 22.67
CA PRO A 73 -9.35 -6.64 22.04
C PRO A 73 -9.09 -5.12 21.97
N SER A 74 -8.03 -4.62 22.63
CA SER A 74 -7.54 -3.24 22.55
C SER A 74 -6.43 -3.03 21.50
N HIS A 75 -6.01 -4.09 20.82
CA HIS A 75 -5.01 -4.07 19.75
C HIS A 75 -5.69 -4.29 18.41
N TYR A 76 -5.12 -3.69 17.37
CA TYR A 76 -5.64 -3.80 16.02
C TYR A 76 -4.61 -4.46 15.12
N LEU A 77 -5.12 -5.22 14.15
CA LEU A 77 -4.34 -5.84 13.09
C LEU A 77 -4.74 -5.22 11.76
N ILE A 78 -3.79 -5.09 10.84
CA ILE A 78 -4.03 -4.62 9.48
C ILE A 78 -3.61 -5.65 8.46
N SER A 79 -4.43 -5.81 7.42
CA SER A 79 -4.18 -6.69 6.28
C SER A 79 -4.51 -5.98 4.97
N SER A 80 -3.76 -6.26 3.92
CA SER A 80 -4.15 -5.92 2.56
C SER A 80 -5.23 -6.87 2.04
N THR A 81 -6.02 -6.42 1.08
CA THR A 81 -6.79 -7.32 0.22
C THR A 81 -5.95 -7.80 -0.97
N PRO A 82 -6.20 -9.01 -1.52
CA PRO A 82 -5.52 -9.46 -2.71
C PRO A 82 -5.84 -8.57 -3.92
N ASN A 83 -4.83 -7.90 -4.47
CA ASN A 83 -4.90 -7.17 -5.74
C ASN A 83 -3.60 -7.39 -6.52
N TYR A 84 -3.72 -7.61 -7.84
CA TYR A 84 -2.65 -7.92 -8.78
C TYR A 84 -1.51 -6.88 -8.85
N PHE A 85 -1.75 -5.65 -8.39
CA PHE A 85 -0.79 -4.54 -8.35
C PHE A 85 -0.50 -4.06 -6.92
N SER A 86 -1.06 -4.74 -5.91
CA SER A 86 -1.05 -4.26 -4.52
C SER A 86 0.08 -4.84 -3.69
N ILE A 87 0.40 -4.06 -2.67
CA ILE A 87 1.27 -4.42 -1.57
C ILE A 87 0.54 -5.47 -0.72
N MET A 88 1.07 -6.70 -0.66
CA MET A 88 0.46 -7.79 0.09
C MET A 88 1.07 -7.95 1.48
N PHE A 89 0.22 -7.92 2.50
CA PHE A 89 0.56 -8.19 3.90
C PHE A 89 -0.68 -8.65 4.67
N THR A 90 -0.49 -9.34 5.79
CA THR A 90 -1.61 -9.91 6.56
C THR A 90 -1.29 -9.89 8.04
N ASN A 91 -2.30 -9.52 8.84
CA ASN A 91 -2.28 -9.55 10.30
C ASN A 91 -1.08 -8.82 10.93
N ILE A 92 -0.73 -7.65 10.40
CA ILE A 92 0.34 -6.83 10.95
C ILE A 92 -0.21 -6.04 12.13
N SER A 93 0.49 -6.06 13.26
CA SER A 93 0.07 -5.33 14.45
C SER A 93 0.18 -3.81 14.26
N LEU A 94 -0.88 -3.09 14.63
CA LEU A 94 -0.91 -1.63 14.67
C LEU A 94 -0.56 -1.13 16.07
N SER A 95 0.32 -0.14 16.13
CA SER A 95 0.68 0.57 17.35
C SER A 95 0.18 2.00 17.30
N LEU A 96 -0.58 2.44 18.30
CA LEU A 96 -0.92 3.85 18.45
C LEU A 96 0.33 4.66 18.82
N LYS A 97 0.58 5.73 18.07
CA LYS A 97 1.69 6.67 18.29
C LYS A 97 1.16 8.08 18.42
N SER A 98 1.91 8.93 19.13
CA SER A 98 1.60 10.35 19.33
C SER A 98 0.19 10.59 19.89
N SER A 99 -0.25 9.71 20.80
CA SER A 99 -1.60 9.75 21.39
C SER A 99 -1.93 11.12 21.99
N GLY A 100 -3.13 11.61 21.70
CA GLY A 100 -3.63 12.91 22.14
C GLY A 100 -3.24 14.09 21.24
N SER A 101 -2.20 13.97 20.41
CA SER A 101 -1.73 15.07 19.53
C SER A 101 -2.44 15.12 18.17
N GLN A 102 -2.20 16.17 17.38
CA GLN A 102 -2.69 16.28 15.99
C GLN A 102 -2.06 15.23 15.06
N ASP A 103 -0.85 14.79 15.38
CA ASP A 103 -0.11 13.77 14.62
C ASP A 103 -0.36 12.35 15.16
N GLU A 104 -1.44 12.14 15.93
CA GLU A 104 -1.85 10.80 16.38
C GLU A 104 -2.09 9.88 15.18
N HIS A 105 -1.46 8.71 15.18
CA HIS A 105 -1.55 7.74 14.11
C HIS A 105 -1.39 6.31 14.58
N LEU A 106 -1.97 5.38 13.84
CA LEU A 106 -1.66 3.96 13.92
C LEU A 106 -0.46 3.69 13.01
N PHE A 107 0.58 3.10 13.58
CA PHE A 107 1.80 2.76 12.89
C PHE A 107 1.92 1.25 12.70
N PHE A 108 2.42 0.83 11.55
CA PHE A 108 2.88 -0.52 11.32
C PHE A 108 4.14 -0.54 10.46
N GLU A 109 4.93 -1.60 10.63
CA GLU A 109 6.09 -1.90 9.80
C GLU A 109 6.17 -3.42 9.61
N THR A 110 6.46 -3.88 8.40
CA THR A 110 6.67 -5.30 8.10
C THR A 110 7.60 -5.50 6.91
N ASN A 111 8.19 -6.69 6.82
CA ASN A 111 8.87 -7.11 5.59
C ASN A 111 7.84 -7.59 4.57
N ILE A 112 8.04 -7.20 3.31
CA ILE A 112 7.27 -7.62 2.16
C ILE A 112 8.21 -8.13 1.06
N GLN A 113 7.69 -9.03 0.23
CA GLN A 113 8.28 -9.30 -1.07
C GLN A 113 7.67 -8.33 -2.08
N LYS A 114 8.52 -7.58 -2.77
CA LYS A 114 8.10 -6.73 -3.89
C LYS A 114 8.60 -7.31 -5.20
N SER A 115 7.67 -7.52 -6.12
CA SER A 115 7.97 -7.91 -7.50
C SER A 115 7.69 -6.75 -8.44
N THR A 116 8.58 -6.51 -9.39
CA THR A 116 8.45 -5.45 -10.41
C THR A 116 8.71 -6.03 -11.79
N THR A 117 8.03 -5.49 -12.79
CA THR A 117 8.30 -5.79 -14.20
C THR A 117 8.79 -4.50 -14.86
N PRO A 118 10.08 -4.38 -15.20
CA PRO A 118 10.64 -3.23 -15.92
C PRO A 118 9.82 -2.90 -17.18
N ALA A 119 9.70 -1.61 -17.51
CA ALA A 119 9.00 -1.17 -18.71
C ALA A 119 9.80 -1.46 -20.00
N THR A 120 11.12 -1.55 -19.86
CA THR A 120 12.06 -1.86 -20.94
C THR A 120 12.79 -3.16 -20.65
N PRO A 121 13.14 -3.96 -21.68
CA PRO A 121 13.95 -5.16 -21.49
C PRO A 121 15.29 -4.85 -20.82
N LEU A 122 15.66 -5.63 -19.81
CA LEU A 122 16.93 -5.47 -19.11
C LEU A 122 18.11 -6.13 -19.84
N ALA A 123 17.83 -7.05 -20.78
CA ALA A 123 18.80 -7.82 -21.54
C ALA A 123 18.57 -7.70 -23.05
N SER A 124 19.61 -8.02 -23.83
CA SER A 124 19.63 -7.90 -25.30
C SER A 124 18.61 -8.76 -26.04
N GLU A 125 18.06 -9.78 -25.40
CA GLU A 125 17.11 -10.72 -26.01
C GLU A 125 15.65 -10.19 -26.03
N ASN A 126 15.41 -8.93 -25.64
CA ASN A 126 14.07 -8.30 -25.56
C ASN A 126 13.06 -9.08 -24.69
N ILE A 127 13.54 -9.93 -23.77
CA ILE A 127 12.68 -10.73 -22.90
C ILE A 127 12.30 -9.90 -21.67
N ALA A 128 11.01 -9.87 -21.35
CA ALA A 128 10.50 -9.24 -20.14
C ALA A 128 11.07 -9.94 -18.90
N ALA A 129 11.60 -9.15 -17.96
CA ALA A 129 12.13 -9.63 -16.70
C ALA A 129 11.13 -9.37 -15.56
N ASN A 130 11.13 -10.23 -14.54
CA ASN A 130 10.49 -9.99 -13.26
C ASN A 130 11.59 -9.86 -12.20
N CYS A 131 11.67 -8.69 -11.58
CA CYS A 131 12.65 -8.36 -10.55
C CYS A 131 12.02 -8.48 -9.16
N ASN A 132 12.66 -9.28 -8.30
CA ASN A 132 12.19 -9.55 -6.95
C ASN A 132 13.10 -8.92 -5.90
N PHE A 133 12.48 -8.18 -4.98
CA PHE A 133 13.08 -7.62 -3.77
C PHE A 133 12.46 -8.36 -2.58
N SER A 134 13.16 -9.37 -2.07
CA SER A 134 12.64 -10.28 -1.05
C SER A 134 12.55 -9.69 0.36
N ASN A 135 13.32 -8.63 0.63
CA ASN A 135 13.42 -7.99 1.95
C ASN A 135 13.08 -6.50 1.87
N ALA A 136 12.05 -6.16 1.10
CA ALA A 136 11.54 -4.80 1.12
C ALA A 136 10.77 -4.56 2.42
N ILE A 137 10.79 -3.34 2.92
CA ILE A 137 10.08 -2.93 4.13
C ILE A 137 8.87 -2.12 3.68
N LEU A 138 7.70 -2.47 4.22
CA LEU A 138 6.50 -1.65 4.17
C LEU A 138 6.31 -1.00 5.52
N GLN A 139 6.23 0.33 5.55
CA GLN A 139 5.83 1.08 6.74
C GLN A 139 4.64 1.97 6.44
N GLY A 140 3.72 2.09 7.39
CA GLY A 140 2.51 2.89 7.22
C GLY A 140 2.14 3.68 8.46
N TYR A 141 1.54 4.85 8.21
CA TYR A 141 1.07 5.80 9.20
C TYR A 141 -0.35 6.18 8.82
N LEU A 142 -1.31 5.66 9.58
CA LEU A 142 -2.73 5.92 9.41
C LEU A 142 -3.14 6.93 10.49
N TYR A 143 -3.20 8.21 10.13
CA TYR A 143 -3.52 9.25 11.10
C TYR A 143 -4.97 9.13 11.56
N THR A 144 -5.24 9.50 12.81
CA THR A 144 -6.59 9.41 13.41
C THR A 144 -7.23 10.77 13.64
N LYS A 145 -6.49 11.86 13.38
CA LYS A 145 -6.94 13.25 13.60
C LYS A 145 -6.54 14.22 12.49
N MET A 146 -5.42 13.97 11.81
CA MET A 146 -4.94 14.82 10.73
C MET A 146 -5.87 14.74 9.50
N THR A 147 -6.32 15.89 9.01
CA THR A 147 -7.15 15.98 7.80
C THR A 147 -6.35 15.66 6.54
N LYS A 148 -6.92 14.84 5.65
CA LYS A 148 -6.38 14.65 4.29
C LYS A 148 -6.71 15.83 3.38
N THR A 149 -5.87 16.09 2.39
CA THR A 149 -6.10 17.12 1.34
C THR A 149 -6.38 16.51 -0.04
N TYR A 150 -6.26 15.18 -0.16
CA TYR A 150 -6.47 14.41 -1.38
C TYR A 150 -7.44 13.24 -1.14
N PRO A 151 -8.25 12.82 -2.15
CA PRO A 151 -8.45 13.50 -3.44
C PRO A 151 -9.28 14.77 -3.26
N THR A 152 -9.00 15.80 -4.06
CA THR A 152 -9.91 16.96 -4.17
C THR A 152 -11.14 16.58 -5.01
N SER A 153 -12.23 17.32 -4.88
CA SER A 153 -13.50 17.05 -5.61
C SER A 153 -13.36 16.98 -7.14
N LYS A 154 -12.26 17.50 -7.70
CA LYS A 154 -11.94 17.47 -9.14
C LYS A 154 -11.09 16.27 -9.58
N GLU A 155 -10.35 15.64 -8.66
CA GLU A 155 -9.48 14.48 -8.93
C GLU A 155 -10.24 13.14 -8.78
N ASN A 156 -11.48 13.20 -8.28
CA ASN A 156 -12.35 12.08 -8.00
C ASN A 156 -12.95 11.40 -9.26
N THR A 157 -12.49 11.73 -10.46
CA THR A 157 -12.99 11.15 -11.71
C THR A 157 -12.26 9.87 -12.12
N SER A 158 -11.05 9.62 -11.60
CA SER A 158 -10.25 8.41 -11.89
C SER A 158 -10.01 7.52 -10.68
N ALA A 159 -10.18 8.04 -9.45
CA ALA A 159 -10.47 7.22 -8.29
C ALA A 159 -11.95 6.81 -8.42
N THR A 160 -12.22 5.88 -9.34
CA THR A 160 -13.51 5.20 -9.37
C THR A 160 -13.85 4.83 -7.94
N ASN A 161 -15.09 5.14 -7.55
CA ASN A 161 -15.71 4.54 -6.38
C ASN A 161 -15.74 3.01 -6.61
N ILE A 162 -14.60 2.33 -6.51
CA ILE A 162 -14.48 0.88 -6.29
C ILE A 162 -14.54 0.61 -4.79
N GLY A 163 -15.21 1.48 -4.04
CA GLY A 163 -16.14 0.98 -3.06
C GLY A 163 -17.23 0.22 -3.82
N SER A 164 -16.97 -1.05 -4.18
CA SER A 164 -18.01 -2.04 -3.94
C SER A 164 -18.51 -1.75 -2.53
N GLY A 165 -19.82 -1.69 -2.26
CA GLY A 165 -20.36 -1.20 -0.98
C GLY A 165 -19.85 -1.88 0.31
N ALA A 166 -18.83 -2.74 0.22
CA ALA A 166 -18.05 -3.39 1.26
C ALA A 166 -16.89 -2.56 1.87
N PHE A 167 -16.41 -1.48 1.25
CA PHE A 167 -15.28 -0.68 1.79
C PHE A 167 -15.66 0.79 2.03
N SER A 168 -15.39 1.28 3.24
CA SER A 168 -15.57 2.68 3.62
C SER A 168 -14.33 3.51 3.30
N GLY A 169 -14.48 4.79 2.98
CA GLY A 169 -13.31 5.64 2.75
C GLY A 169 -12.56 5.92 4.06
N TRP A 170 -11.24 5.78 4.08
CA TRP A 170 -10.47 6.20 5.26
C TRP A 170 -10.60 7.72 5.48
N PRO A 171 -11.00 8.19 6.67
CA PRO A 171 -11.41 9.59 6.87
C PRO A 171 -10.24 10.58 6.99
N TYR A 172 -9.06 10.12 7.37
CA TYR A 172 -7.94 10.99 7.74
C TYR A 172 -6.77 10.92 6.75
N ALA A 173 -5.70 11.64 7.08
CA ALA A 173 -4.44 11.54 6.38
C ALA A 173 -3.85 10.12 6.48
N VAL A 174 -3.09 9.74 5.45
CA VAL A 174 -2.31 8.52 5.39
C VAL A 174 -0.98 8.82 4.72
N ARG A 175 0.09 8.18 5.20
CA ARG A 175 1.32 7.98 4.44
C ARG A 175 1.80 6.54 4.59
N PHE A 176 2.34 5.96 3.54
CA PHE A 176 3.07 4.70 3.63
C PHE A 176 4.15 4.63 2.55
N GLN A 177 5.11 3.75 2.78
CA GLN A 177 6.28 3.63 1.92
C GLN A 177 6.71 2.18 1.81
N GLU A 178 7.01 1.76 0.58
CA GLU A 178 7.79 0.55 0.31
C GLU A 178 9.26 0.95 0.16
N VAL A 179 10.17 0.27 0.85
CA VAL A 179 11.61 0.57 0.83
C VAL A 179 12.38 -0.70 0.56
N ALA A 180 13.32 -0.67 -0.38
CA ALA A 180 14.31 -1.72 -0.54
C ALA A 180 15.72 -1.17 -0.39
N ARG A 181 16.55 -1.88 0.38
CA ARG A 181 17.96 -1.54 0.54
C ARG A 181 18.79 -2.25 -0.53
N SER A 182 19.87 -1.60 -0.96
CA SER A 182 20.86 -2.28 -1.78
C SER A 182 21.48 -3.46 -1.04
N GLY A 183 21.78 -4.54 -1.77
CA GLY A 183 22.38 -5.72 -1.19
C GLY A 183 22.85 -6.70 -2.25
N ARG A 184 23.59 -7.71 -1.80
CA ARG A 184 24.02 -8.80 -2.67
C ARG A 184 22.79 -9.57 -3.18
N GLN A 185 22.73 -9.79 -4.49
CA GLN A 185 21.63 -10.49 -5.18
C GLN A 185 20.26 -9.79 -5.05
N ILE A 186 20.27 -8.48 -4.76
CA ILE A 186 19.07 -7.65 -4.72
C ILE A 186 19.14 -6.63 -5.87
N PRO A 187 18.12 -6.57 -6.74
CA PRO A 187 17.06 -7.56 -6.92
C PRO A 187 17.57 -8.82 -7.63
N THR A 188 16.79 -9.89 -7.54
CA THR A 188 16.91 -11.02 -8.46
C THR A 188 15.93 -10.81 -9.62
N CYS A 189 16.46 -10.60 -10.83
CA CYS A 189 15.65 -10.43 -12.04
C CYS A 189 15.74 -11.68 -12.92
N LEU A 190 14.61 -12.33 -13.16
CA LEU A 190 14.49 -13.53 -13.98
C LEU A 190 13.55 -13.30 -15.16
N ASP A 191 13.81 -13.94 -16.28
CA ASP A 191 12.88 -14.01 -17.40
C ASP A 191 11.75 -15.04 -17.15
N ALA A 192 10.83 -15.17 -18.11
CA ALA A 192 9.71 -16.11 -18.04
C ALA A 192 10.13 -17.60 -17.93
N ASN A 193 11.37 -17.94 -18.29
CA ASN A 193 11.94 -19.28 -18.19
C ASN A 193 12.74 -19.48 -16.89
N GLY A 194 12.81 -18.48 -16.01
CA GLY A 194 13.61 -18.51 -14.78
C GLY A 194 15.11 -18.25 -14.98
N LYS A 195 15.54 -17.82 -16.18
CA LYS A 195 16.95 -17.46 -16.47
C LYS A 195 17.22 -16.04 -15.97
N SER A 196 18.38 -15.84 -15.37
CA SER A 196 18.78 -14.51 -14.89
C SER A 196 18.93 -13.51 -16.04
N SER A 197 18.33 -12.33 -15.86
CA SER A 197 18.45 -11.19 -16.78
C SER A 197 19.68 -10.31 -16.51
N GLY A 198 20.56 -10.71 -15.59
CA GLY A 198 21.77 -9.98 -15.20
C GLY A 198 21.92 -9.79 -13.69
N ASN A 199 23.05 -9.19 -13.30
CA ASN A 199 23.32 -8.80 -11.92
C ASN A 199 23.12 -7.29 -11.75
N PHE A 200 22.09 -6.90 -11.00
CA PHE A 200 21.75 -5.50 -10.74
C PHE A 200 22.10 -5.02 -9.33
N SER A 201 22.81 -5.86 -8.57
CA SER A 201 23.24 -5.54 -7.21
C SER A 201 24.30 -4.45 -7.21
N ILE A 202 24.18 -3.54 -6.26
CA ILE A 202 25.23 -2.59 -5.91
C ILE A 202 25.65 -2.82 -4.47
N GLN A 203 26.93 -2.61 -4.19
CA GLN A 203 27.48 -2.69 -2.84
C GLN A 203 27.66 -1.26 -2.29
N GLY A 204 27.16 -1.02 -1.09
CA GLY A 204 27.24 0.27 -0.41
C GLY A 204 26.17 0.38 0.67
N GLU A 205 26.57 0.81 1.85
CA GLU A 205 25.61 1.14 2.93
C GLU A 205 24.81 2.39 2.56
N GLY A 206 23.53 2.42 2.94
CA GLY A 206 22.69 3.63 2.84
C GLY A 206 22.06 3.93 1.48
N LYS A 207 22.20 3.06 0.47
CA LYS A 207 21.46 3.21 -0.80
C LYS A 207 20.12 2.48 -0.74
N GLU A 208 19.05 3.21 -1.04
CA GLU A 208 17.68 2.70 -0.95
C GLU A 208 16.87 3.05 -2.21
N CYS A 209 15.90 2.21 -2.51
CA CYS A 209 14.80 2.51 -3.40
C CYS A 209 13.54 2.68 -2.56
N ALA A 210 12.65 3.56 -3.00
CA ALA A 210 11.43 3.88 -2.27
C ALA A 210 10.26 4.14 -3.21
N CYS A 211 9.07 3.70 -2.79
CA CYS A 211 7.78 4.14 -3.32
C CYS A 211 7.04 4.85 -2.19
N SER A 212 6.84 6.16 -2.28
CA SER A 212 6.18 6.93 -1.22
C SER A 212 4.78 7.34 -1.62
N TYR A 213 3.80 6.99 -0.81
CA TYR A 213 2.39 7.29 -1.03
C TYR A 213 1.83 8.10 0.13
N LEU A 214 1.03 9.11 -0.18
CA LEU A 214 0.35 9.92 0.83
C LEU A 214 -0.89 10.62 0.24
N ASN A 215 -1.69 11.24 1.10
CA ASN A 215 -2.90 11.98 0.70
C ASN A 215 -3.03 13.36 1.37
N THR A 216 -1.89 13.98 1.67
CA THR A 216 -1.77 15.30 2.32
C THR A 216 -0.75 16.19 1.61
N GLY A 217 -0.84 17.52 1.77
CA GLY A 217 0.16 18.43 1.22
C GLY A 217 0.05 18.66 -0.30
N THR A 218 -1.18 18.54 -0.83
CA THR A 218 -1.57 18.90 -2.20
C THR A 218 -2.12 20.30 -2.30
#